data_AF-A0A914YNJ7-F1
#
_entry.id   AF-A0A914YNJ7-F1
#
_cell.length_a   1.000
_cell.length_b   1.000
_cell.length_c   1.000
_cell.angle_alpha   90.00
_cell.angle_beta   90.00
_cell.angle_gamma   90.00
#
_symmetry.space_group_name_H-M   'P 1'
#
loop_
_entity.id
_entity.type
_entity.pdbx_description
1 polymer ?
#
loop_
_entity_poly.entity_id
_entity_poly.type
_entity_poly.pdbx_seq_one_letter_code
_entity_poly.pdbx_strand_id
1 'polypeptide(L)' 'MTLGPRVVIVFGGLQGLESALDADEEINETDPAKIFPIYVNSLPGQGSRIIRTEEAIPITLSLIKDKLENL' A
#
# COMPACT_ATOMS: atom_id res chain seq x y z
N MET A 1 -9.30 -15.60 24.06
CA MET A 1 -9.55 -15.02 22.73
C MET A 1 -8.42 -14.07 22.42
N THR A 2 -7.38 -14.52 21.72
CA THR A 2 -6.37 -13.63 21.17
C THR A 2 -6.99 -12.91 19.98
N LEU A 3 -6.92 -11.57 19.96
CA LEU A 3 -7.25 -10.83 18.75
C LEU A 3 -6.32 -11.28 17.63
N GLY A 4 -6.88 -11.60 16.47
CA GLY A 4 -6.11 -11.92 15.28
C GLY A 4 -5.20 -10.76 14.83
N PRO A 5 -4.34 -11.01 13.84
CA PRO A 5 -3.43 -10.01 13.30
C PRO A 5 -4.19 -8.77 12.81
N ARG A 6 -3.69 -7.59 13.16
CA ARG A 6 -4.22 -6.30 12.69
C ARG A 6 -3.32 -5.79 11.58
N VAL A 7 -3.88 -5.59 10.40
CA VAL A 7 -3.16 -5.11 9.22
C VAL A 7 -3.82 -3.82 8.74
N VAL A 8 -2.99 -2.83 8.38
CA VAL A 8 -3.41 -1.62 7.69
C VAL A 8 -2.72 -1.63 6.33
N ILE A 9 -3.50 -1.46 5.28
CA ILE A 9 -2.99 -1.36 3.90
C ILE A 9 -3.23 0.08 3.46
N VAL A 10 -2.17 0.76 3.07
CA VAL A 10 -2.22 2.17 2.68
C VAL A 10 -2.10 2.27 1.17
N PHE A 11 -2.97 3.05 0.55
CA PHE A 11 -2.97 3.29 -0.88
C PHE A 11 -2.73 4.78 -1.14
N GLY A 12 -1.86 5.07 -2.10
CA GLY A 12 -1.62 6.42 -2.57
C GLY A 12 -2.73 6.94 -3.48
N GLY A 13 -2.72 8.25 -3.69
CA GLY A 13 -3.56 8.93 -4.68
C GLY A 13 -2.83 9.10 -6.01
N LEU A 14 -3.19 10.15 -6.75
CA LEU A 14 -2.58 10.48 -8.05
C LEU A 14 -1.05 10.68 -7.96
N GLN A 15 -0.57 11.23 -6.85
CA GLN A 15 0.85 11.50 -6.57
C GLN A 15 1.50 10.42 -5.70
N GLY A 16 0.85 9.26 -5.55
CA GLY A 16 1.35 8.17 -4.72
C GLY A 16 1.20 8.44 -3.23
N LEU A 17 2.04 7.76 -2.42
CA LEU A 17 2.10 7.97 -0.97
C LEU A 17 3.00 9.17 -0.63
N GLU A 18 3.90 9.52 -1.53
CA GLU A 18 4.86 10.61 -1.46
C GLU A 18 4.17 11.93 -1.08
N SER A 19 2.99 12.22 -1.67
CA SER A 19 2.23 13.42 -1.32
C SER A 19 1.78 13.49 0.14
N ALA A 20 1.62 12.36 0.82
CA ALA A 20 1.29 12.34 2.25
C ALA A 20 2.53 12.55 3.13
N LEU A 21 3.69 12.02 2.70
CA LEU A 21 4.96 12.26 3.40
C LEU A 21 5.35 13.74 3.30
N ASP A 22 5.26 14.32 2.10
CA ASP A 22 5.60 15.73 1.86
C ASP A 22 4.68 16.71 2.62
N ALA A 23 3.45 16.30 2.93
CA ALA A 23 2.47 17.13 3.62
C ALA A 23 2.58 17.09 5.15
N ASP A 24 3.32 16.14 5.71
CA ASP A 24 3.45 15.94 7.15
C ASP A 24 4.86 16.38 7.61
N GLU A 25 4.93 17.56 8.24
CA GLU A 25 6.18 18.16 8.70
C GLU A 25 6.90 17.34 9.79
N GLU A 26 6.22 16.41 10.46
CA GLU A 26 6.85 15.52 11.44
C GLU A 26 7.62 14.35 10.78
N ILE A 27 7.33 14.08 9.50
CA ILE A 27 7.97 13.02 8.72
C ILE A 27 9.17 13.58 7.96
N ASN A 28 10.37 13.18 8.36
CA ASN A 28 11.64 13.60 7.72
C ASN A 28 12.14 12.61 6.64
N GLU A 29 11.33 11.64 6.23
CA GLU A 29 11.65 10.67 5.19
C GLU A 29 10.82 10.97 3.94
N THR A 30 11.40 10.73 2.76
CA THR A 30 10.75 10.99 1.46
C THR A 30 10.43 9.72 0.70
N ASP A 31 11.01 8.58 1.10
CA ASP A 31 10.75 7.27 0.51
C ASP A 31 9.73 6.48 1.35
N PRO A 32 8.48 6.26 0.85
CA PRO A 32 7.48 5.46 1.54
C PRO A 32 7.96 4.06 1.92
N ALA A 33 8.88 3.46 1.14
CA ALA A 33 9.39 2.12 1.38
C ALA A 33 10.22 2.00 2.67
N LYS A 34 10.65 3.13 3.26
CA LYS A 34 11.39 3.16 4.53
C LYS A 34 10.50 3.43 5.74
N ILE A 35 9.28 3.93 5.53
CA ILE A 35 8.30 4.17 6.61
C ILE A 35 7.48 2.91 6.86
N PHE A 36 7.10 2.20 5.80
CA PHE A 36 6.32 0.97 5.92
C PHE A 36 7.24 -0.25 5.93
N PRO A 37 7.04 -1.20 6.86
CA PRO A 37 7.84 -2.43 6.90
C PRO A 37 7.60 -3.35 5.68
N ILE A 38 6.48 -3.16 4.96
CA ILE A 38 6.18 -3.87 3.72
C ILE A 38 5.76 -2.83 2.68
N TYR A 39 6.49 -2.78 1.57
CA TYR A 39 6.17 -1.97 0.40
C TYR A 39 6.15 -2.87 -0.83
N VAL A 40 5.02 -2.91 -1.54
CA VAL A 40 4.76 -3.95 -2.57
C VAL A 40 4.19 -3.34 -3.84
N ASN A 41 4.67 -3.83 -4.99
CA ASN A 41 4.01 -3.62 -6.27
C ASN A 41 2.88 -4.66 -6.42
N SER A 42 1.64 -4.20 -6.42
CA SER A 42 0.46 -5.06 -6.53
C SER A 42 0.13 -5.53 -7.95
N LEU A 43 0.77 -4.99 -8.99
CA LEU A 43 0.60 -5.48 -10.36
C LEU A 43 1.90 -5.39 -11.17
N PRO A 44 2.80 -6.39 -11.01
CA PRO A 44 3.96 -6.51 -11.89
C PRO A 44 3.53 -6.63 -13.35
N GLY A 45 4.17 -5.86 -14.24
CA GLY A 45 3.84 -5.87 -15.66
C GLY A 45 2.54 -5.13 -16.01
N GLN A 46 2.13 -4.13 -15.21
CA GLN A 46 1.01 -3.26 -15.55
C GLN A 46 1.07 -2.80 -17.02
N GLY A 47 -0.05 -2.95 -17.74
CA GLY A 47 -0.16 -2.55 -19.15
C GLY A 47 -0.52 -1.07 -19.34
N SER A 48 -1.00 -0.42 -18.28
CA SER A 48 -1.30 1.02 -18.25
C SER A 48 -0.13 1.79 -17.67
N ARG A 49 -0.07 3.11 -17.94
CA ARG A 49 0.92 3.99 -17.30
C ARG A 49 0.63 4.18 -15.81
N ILE A 50 -0.64 4.25 -15.44
CA ILE A 50 -1.12 4.50 -14.08
C ILE A 50 -2.25 3.51 -13.79
N ILE A 51 -2.23 2.93 -12.59
CA ILE A 51 -3.35 2.19 -12.02
C ILE A 51 -4.05 3.15 -11.07
N ARG A 52 -5.34 3.38 -11.26
CA ARG A 52 -6.07 4.28 -10.37
C ARG A 52 -6.27 3.61 -9.01
N THR A 53 -6.39 4.40 -7.96
CA THR A 53 -6.52 3.87 -6.58
C THR A 53 -7.70 2.92 -6.45
N GLU A 54 -8.84 3.23 -7.07
CA GLU A 54 -10.04 2.38 -7.07
C GLU A 54 -9.84 1.04 -7.80
N GLU A 55 -8.90 0.96 -8.75
CA GLU A 55 -8.52 -0.28 -9.44
C GLU A 55 -7.48 -1.05 -8.62
N ALA A 56 -6.53 -0.33 -8.00
CA ALA A 56 -5.46 -0.91 -7.20
C ALA A 56 -6.00 -1.63 -5.96
N ILE A 57 -7.03 -1.09 -5.30
CA ILE A 57 -7.63 -1.69 -4.09
C ILE A 57 -8.05 -3.16 -4.32
N PRO A 58 -8.97 -3.48 -5.25
CA PRO A 58 -9.40 -4.87 -5.45
C PRO A 58 -8.28 -5.78 -5.98
N ILE A 59 -7.34 -5.26 -6.79
CA ILE A 59 -6.17 -6.02 -7.27
C ILE A 59 -5.29 -6.45 -6.09
N THR A 60 -4.89 -5.49 -5.26
CA THR A 60 -4.04 -5.74 -4.09
C THR A 60 -4.72 -6.69 -3.10
N LEU A 61 -5.99 -6.44 -2.77
CA LEU A 61 -6.72 -7.26 -1.81
C LEU A 61 -6.87 -8.71 -2.29
N SER A 62 -7.12 -8.92 -3.59
CA SER A 62 -7.23 -10.27 -4.15
C SER A 62 -5.91 -11.04 -4.08
N LEU A 63 -4.77 -10.36 -4.23
CA LEU A 63 -3.43 -10.97 -4.17
C LEU A 63 -3.00 -11.38 -2.76
N ILE A 64 -3.40 -10.61 -1.75
CA ILE A 64 -2.96 -10.84 -0.36
C ILE A 64 -3.99 -11.59 0.47
N LYS A 65 -5.23 -11.75 0.00
CA LYS A 65 -6.32 -12.42 0.73
C LYS A 65 -5.86 -13.74 1.33
N ASP A 66 -5.34 -14.64 0.51
CA ASP A 66 -4.91 -15.97 0.94
C ASP A 66 -3.73 -15.90 1.93
N LYS A 67 -2.88 -14.88 1.85
CA LYS A 67 -1.79 -14.66 2.82
C LYS A 67 -2.35 -14.18 4.15
N LEU A 68 -3.34 -13.30 4.15
CA LEU A 68 -3.96 -12.75 5.36
C LEU A 68 -4.80 -13.80 6.10
N GLU A 69 -5.46 -14.71 5.39
CA GLU A 69 -6.23 -15.82 6.00
C GLU A 69 -5.34 -16.83 6.75
N ASN A 70 -4.04 -16.85 6.45
CA ASN A 70 -3.07 -17.75 7.06
C ASN A 70 -2.16 -17.08 8.12
N LEU A 71 -2.42 -15.81 8.48
CA LEU A 71 -1.75 -15.09 9.57
C LEU A 71 -2.45 -15.29 10.91
#